data_AF-A0A1Y2BCX3-F1
#
_entry.id   AF-A0A1Y2BCX3-F1
#
_cell.length_a   1.000
_cell.length_b   1.000
_cell.length_c   1.000
_cell.angle_alpha   90.00
_cell.angle_beta   90.00
_cell.angle_gamma   90.00
#
_symmetry.space_group_name_H-M   'P 1'
#
loop_
_entity.id
_entity.type
_entity.pdbx_description
1 polymer ?
#
loop_
_entity_poly.entity_id
_entity_poly.type
_entity_poly.pdbx_seq_one_letter_code
_entity_poly.pdbx_strand_id
1 'polypeptide(L)'
;MSPIRSASKRGIPASSPSLTPPPDLQSKAAKKPRASKVKVSPAGKKVNDQAKTNGTVATDDIKRDDDDLPPSRPTKKPRGQGKLWPPTELDPSDHPSRAGYPIYNLPPLQVPRNGGIGPIDDVGNSKRPHLLGAHVSIGGGPATALLRASKAGANGLAMFVKSQRQWKSNPYEAEAVQRFLDLSTSKDLGGLGYPKESILVHGSYLINLGNPDKEKWETSYQCFKDDIFRCHQLGIGLYNWHPGSTVGMCTKEESYASIAKAINRVHGEVPEVICVIENMANANSNIIGTTFHDLASIIALVTDRSRVRICLDTCHLFAAGYDIRTPETYRETFRKFNEEVGNGYLAGVHLNDSKADLGGCKDLHENIGLGKIGLSAFRMIMRDPLFSGIPLVLETPAPEKALESGELSVWTSEIKLLYEIQGINDEEWVTREGEIEKRWRAERDKLNPPKEKKVKGKKSDEDGNGKKGKGGGGGGRGKGKKVKKEEDDEESGCESHTD
;
A
#
# COMPACT_ATOMS: atom_id res chain seq x y z
N MET A 1 -63.56 16.38 41.83
CA MET A 1 -64.01 16.72 40.46
C MET A 1 -63.73 15.52 39.57
N SER A 2 -64.61 15.28 38.58
CA SER A 2 -64.61 14.17 37.60
C SER A 2 -65.30 14.72 36.33
N PRO A 3 -65.48 13.96 35.20
CA PRO A 3 -64.89 12.68 34.78
C PRO A 3 -63.66 12.89 33.84
N ILE A 4 -63.29 12.27 32.70
CA ILE A 4 -63.91 11.40 31.67
C ILE A 4 -62.92 10.35 31.08
N ARG A 5 -63.50 9.18 30.78
CA ARG A 5 -63.23 8.09 29.78
C ARG A 5 -62.32 8.36 28.56
N SER A 6 -61.96 7.39 27.69
CA SER A 6 -61.68 5.92 27.77
C SER A 6 -61.51 5.34 26.34
N ALA A 7 -60.72 4.27 26.17
CA ALA A 7 -60.67 3.41 24.96
C ALA A 7 -60.10 4.10 23.68
N SER A 8 -59.76 3.40 22.58
CA SER A 8 -60.05 2.00 22.23
C SER A 8 -58.98 1.33 21.35
N LYS A 9 -58.97 -0.01 21.31
CA LYS A 9 -58.20 -0.81 20.34
C LYS A 9 -58.96 -0.92 19.00
N ARG A 10 -58.22 -0.83 17.90
CA ARG A 10 -58.49 -1.48 16.59
C ARG A 10 -57.15 -1.59 15.83
N GLY A 11 -57.04 -2.49 14.87
CA GLY A 11 -55.78 -2.73 14.14
C GLY A 11 -56.03 -3.42 12.78
N ILE A 12 -54.97 -3.99 12.19
CA ILE A 12 -54.91 -4.58 10.83
C ILE A 12 -54.88 -3.48 9.73
N PRO A 13 -54.11 -3.60 8.63
CA PRO A 13 -53.40 -4.79 8.12
C PRO A 13 -51.87 -4.72 8.12
N ALA A 14 -51.24 -5.87 7.90
CA ALA A 14 -49.88 -5.97 7.38
C ALA A 14 -49.92 -6.05 5.84
N SER A 15 -48.99 -5.40 5.15
CA SER A 15 -48.86 -5.45 3.69
C SER A 15 -47.39 -5.45 3.27
N SER A 16 -46.79 -6.63 3.21
CA SER A 16 -45.46 -6.81 2.62
C SER A 16 -45.57 -6.88 1.09
N PRO A 17 -44.91 -6.01 0.32
CA PRO A 17 -44.84 -6.18 -1.13
C PRO A 17 -43.91 -7.36 -1.46
N SER A 18 -44.49 -8.52 -1.79
CA SER A 18 -43.72 -9.65 -2.29
C SER A 18 -43.23 -9.35 -3.71
N LEU A 19 -41.93 -9.12 -3.88
CA LEU A 19 -41.31 -9.04 -5.20
C LEU A 19 -41.26 -10.44 -5.81
N THR A 20 -42.17 -10.73 -6.72
CA THR A 20 -42.16 -11.93 -7.55
C THR A 20 -40.92 -11.92 -8.45
N PRO A 21 -40.14 -13.02 -8.53
CA PRO A 21 -39.05 -13.12 -9.51
C PRO A 21 -39.61 -13.08 -10.95
N PRO A 22 -38.86 -12.54 -11.92
CA PRO A 22 -39.27 -12.59 -13.33
C PRO A 22 -39.31 -14.04 -13.85
N PRO A 23 -40.16 -14.34 -14.84
CA PRO A 23 -40.41 -15.72 -15.28
C PRO A 23 -39.23 -16.36 -16.04
N ASP A 24 -39.12 -17.68 -15.88
CA ASP A 24 -38.09 -18.54 -16.47
C ASP A 24 -38.17 -18.58 -18.01
N LEU A 25 -37.14 -18.07 -18.68
CA LEU A 25 -37.05 -18.01 -20.15
C LEU A 25 -36.29 -19.22 -20.71
N GLN A 26 -37.01 -20.34 -20.83
CA GLN A 26 -36.44 -21.61 -21.29
C GLN A 26 -35.96 -21.55 -22.75
N SER A 27 -34.67 -21.90 -22.92
CA SER A 27 -34.05 -22.49 -24.11
C SER A 27 -34.33 -21.85 -25.49
N LYS A 28 -33.31 -21.17 -26.03
CA LYS A 28 -32.98 -21.27 -27.47
C LYS A 28 -31.51 -21.61 -27.64
N ALA A 29 -31.24 -22.81 -28.15
CA ALA A 29 -29.87 -23.34 -28.28
C ALA A 29 -29.09 -22.65 -29.42
N ALA A 30 -28.03 -21.92 -29.07
CA ALA A 30 -27.03 -21.43 -30.01
C ALA A 30 -25.91 -22.47 -30.23
N LYS A 31 -25.30 -22.48 -31.42
CA LYS A 31 -24.49 -23.61 -31.91
C LYS A 31 -23.04 -23.54 -31.43
N LYS A 32 -22.48 -24.68 -30.98
CA LYS A 32 -21.04 -24.85 -30.75
C LYS A 32 -20.25 -24.60 -32.06
N PRO A 33 -19.09 -23.91 -32.02
CA PRO A 33 -18.15 -23.90 -33.14
C PRO A 33 -17.67 -25.32 -33.49
N ARG A 34 -17.40 -25.58 -34.77
CA ARG A 34 -16.83 -26.85 -35.24
C ARG A 34 -15.34 -26.93 -34.86
N ALA A 35 -14.94 -28.05 -34.25
CA ALA A 35 -13.54 -28.47 -34.29
C ALA A 35 -13.18 -28.94 -35.71
N SER A 36 -12.11 -28.39 -36.29
CA SER A 36 -11.52 -28.85 -37.55
C SER A 36 -10.71 -30.13 -37.32
N LYS A 37 -11.07 -31.20 -38.02
CA LYS A 37 -10.31 -32.46 -38.00
C LYS A 37 -9.16 -32.38 -39.02
N VAL A 38 -7.95 -32.73 -38.59
CA VAL A 38 -6.87 -33.18 -39.48
C VAL A 38 -6.48 -34.61 -39.11
N LYS A 39 -6.56 -35.52 -40.08
CA LYS A 39 -5.79 -36.77 -40.16
C LYS A 39 -4.79 -36.58 -41.33
N VAL A 40 -3.70 -37.31 -41.53
CA VAL A 40 -3.35 -38.72 -41.27
C VAL A 40 -1.85 -38.75 -40.93
N SER A 41 -1.38 -39.22 -39.76
CA SER A 41 -0.89 -40.60 -39.47
C SER A 41 0.52 -40.92 -40.07
N PRO A 42 1.18 -42.08 -39.83
CA PRO A 42 2.40 -42.03 -39.02
C PRO A 42 3.64 -42.74 -39.59
N ALA A 43 4.80 -42.52 -38.95
CA ALA A 43 6.00 -43.35 -39.08
C ALA A 43 6.57 -43.65 -37.68
N GLY A 44 7.25 -44.79 -37.52
CA GLY A 44 7.84 -45.21 -36.25
C GLY A 44 8.82 -46.37 -36.42
N LYS A 45 9.35 -46.87 -35.29
CA LYS A 45 10.58 -47.70 -35.18
C LYS A 45 11.86 -46.88 -35.42
N LYS A 46 13.00 -47.19 -34.79
CA LYS A 46 13.37 -48.41 -34.06
C LYS A 46 14.28 -48.09 -32.85
N VAL A 47 14.16 -48.86 -31.77
CA VAL A 47 15.14 -48.92 -30.67
C VAL A 47 16.28 -49.87 -31.08
N ASN A 48 17.48 -49.66 -30.55
CA ASN A 48 18.46 -50.73 -30.39
C ASN A 48 19.38 -50.48 -29.19
N ASP A 49 19.42 -51.40 -28.23
CA ASP A 49 20.40 -51.41 -27.14
C ASP A 49 21.77 -51.91 -27.61
N GLN A 50 22.84 -51.49 -26.93
CA GLN A 50 23.78 -52.40 -26.25
C GLN A 50 24.79 -51.63 -25.37
N ALA A 51 25.51 -52.34 -24.51
CA ALA A 51 26.32 -51.78 -23.43
C ALA A 51 27.64 -52.55 -23.20
N LYS A 52 28.47 -52.05 -22.25
CA LYS A 52 29.82 -52.54 -21.86
C LYS A 52 30.92 -52.12 -22.87
N THR A 53 32.22 -52.06 -22.55
CA THR A 53 33.00 -52.51 -21.35
C THR A 53 33.96 -51.43 -20.83
N ASN A 54 34.54 -51.64 -19.64
CA ASN A 54 35.67 -50.87 -19.09
C ASN A 54 36.97 -51.06 -19.91
N GLY A 55 37.91 -50.11 -19.77
CA GLY A 55 39.32 -50.20 -20.21
C GLY A 55 40.17 -49.16 -19.47
N THR A 56 41.47 -49.41 -19.27
CA THR A 56 42.29 -48.71 -18.24
C THR A 56 43.72 -48.35 -18.67
N VAL A 57 44.18 -47.19 -18.17
CA VAL A 57 45.59 -46.82 -17.87
C VAL A 57 46.54 -46.47 -19.04
N ALA A 58 47.58 -45.68 -18.71
CA ALA A 58 48.67 -45.11 -19.52
C ALA A 58 48.24 -44.00 -20.51
N THR A 59 48.67 -42.73 -20.43
CA THR A 59 50.01 -42.10 -20.32
C THR A 59 50.89 -42.26 -21.55
N ASP A 60 51.10 -41.16 -22.29
CA ASP A 60 52.38 -40.83 -22.92
C ASP A 60 52.47 -39.32 -23.19
N ASP A 61 53.65 -38.74 -23.00
CA ASP A 61 53.94 -37.32 -23.22
C ASP A 61 54.37 -37.06 -24.68
N ILE A 62 53.69 -36.12 -25.36
CA ILE A 62 54.25 -35.48 -26.57
C ILE A 62 54.13 -33.97 -26.44
N LYS A 63 55.25 -33.32 -26.10
CA LYS A 63 55.45 -31.89 -26.37
C LYS A 63 55.71 -31.70 -27.86
N ARG A 64 54.99 -30.76 -28.48
CA ARG A 64 55.48 -29.96 -29.61
C ARG A 64 54.94 -28.55 -29.46
N ASP A 65 55.82 -27.59 -29.62
CA ASP A 65 55.57 -26.17 -29.41
C ASP A 65 55.25 -25.46 -30.74
N ASP A 66 54.68 -24.26 -30.58
CA ASP A 66 54.63 -23.10 -31.49
C ASP A 66 53.79 -23.10 -32.80
N ASP A 67 53.02 -22.01 -32.89
CA ASP A 67 52.64 -21.18 -34.04
C ASP A 67 51.99 -21.81 -35.30
N ASP A 68 50.67 -21.66 -35.44
CA ASP A 68 50.08 -20.44 -36.06
C ASP A 68 48.52 -20.49 -36.07
N LEU A 69 47.82 -19.64 -35.29
CA LEU A 69 46.34 -19.53 -35.33
C LEU A 69 45.81 -18.11 -34.99
N PRO A 70 44.78 -17.61 -35.69
CA PRO A 70 44.22 -16.26 -35.50
C PRO A 70 43.44 -16.09 -34.18
N PRO A 71 43.28 -14.84 -33.68
CA PRO A 71 42.85 -14.58 -32.30
C PRO A 71 41.45 -15.11 -31.96
N SER A 72 41.40 -15.93 -30.90
CA SER A 72 40.16 -16.44 -30.33
C SER A 72 39.25 -15.32 -29.82
N ARG A 73 37.92 -15.47 -30.03
CA ARG A 73 36.92 -14.59 -29.39
C ARG A 73 37.15 -14.53 -27.87
N PRO A 74 36.95 -13.36 -27.22
CA PRO A 74 37.01 -13.28 -25.76
C PRO A 74 36.02 -14.26 -25.14
N THR A 75 36.53 -15.24 -24.41
CA THR A 75 35.71 -16.17 -23.65
C THR A 75 34.86 -15.38 -22.68
N LYS A 76 33.54 -15.61 -22.71
CA LYS A 76 32.65 -15.00 -21.71
C LYS A 76 33.14 -15.47 -20.34
N LYS A 77 33.52 -14.53 -19.47
CA LYS A 77 33.77 -14.83 -18.05
C LYS A 77 32.60 -15.68 -17.54
N PRO A 78 32.85 -16.75 -16.75
CA PRO A 78 31.77 -17.53 -16.18
C PRO A 78 30.80 -16.56 -15.48
N ARG A 79 29.49 -16.79 -15.68
CA ARG A 79 28.47 -16.04 -14.92
C ARG A 79 28.84 -16.21 -13.45
N GLY A 80 29.03 -15.07 -12.76
CA GLY A 80 29.56 -15.07 -11.40
C GLY A 80 28.75 -15.97 -10.49
N GLN A 81 29.40 -16.51 -9.46
CA GLN A 81 28.74 -17.23 -8.36
C GLN A 81 27.47 -16.46 -7.97
N GLY A 82 26.32 -17.15 -8.00
CA GLY A 82 25.06 -16.51 -7.63
C GLY A 82 25.20 -15.92 -6.23
N LYS A 83 24.70 -14.68 -6.04
CA LYS A 83 24.60 -14.12 -4.69
C LYS A 83 23.84 -15.11 -3.82
N LEU A 84 24.33 -15.35 -2.60
CA LEU A 84 23.69 -16.25 -1.65
C LEU A 84 22.22 -15.87 -1.50
N TRP A 85 21.35 -16.89 -1.53
CA TRP A 85 19.91 -16.73 -1.39
C TRP A 85 19.39 -17.66 -0.29
N PRO A 86 18.65 -17.16 0.73
CA PRO A 86 18.35 -15.74 0.96
C PRO A 86 19.63 -14.90 1.21
N PRO A 87 19.56 -13.57 1.08
CA PRO A 87 20.63 -12.68 1.57
C PRO A 87 20.86 -12.95 3.05
N THR A 88 22.13 -13.01 3.50
CA THR A 88 22.49 -13.42 4.87
C THR A 88 21.85 -12.52 5.95
N GLU A 89 21.61 -11.25 5.62
CA GLU A 89 20.92 -10.30 6.50
C GLU A 89 19.39 -10.51 6.59
N LEU A 90 18.84 -11.49 5.85
CA LEU A 90 17.43 -11.86 5.75
C LEU A 90 17.20 -13.38 5.90
N ASP A 91 18.06 -14.10 6.63
CA ASP A 91 17.87 -15.52 6.92
C ASP A 91 16.61 -15.75 7.80
N PRO A 92 15.64 -16.59 7.38
CA PRO A 92 14.38 -16.75 8.08
C PRO A 92 14.43 -17.61 9.36
N SER A 93 15.58 -18.19 9.74
CA SER A 93 15.67 -19.05 10.94
C SER A 93 15.22 -18.37 12.24
N ASP A 94 15.46 -17.06 12.36
CA ASP A 94 15.42 -16.33 13.64
C ASP A 94 14.21 -15.37 13.76
N HIS A 95 13.21 -15.50 12.89
CA HIS A 95 12.11 -14.52 12.76
C HIS A 95 11.05 -14.59 13.89
N PRO A 96 10.91 -13.56 14.75
CA PRO A 96 10.08 -13.63 15.95
C PRO A 96 8.59 -13.40 15.66
N SER A 97 7.79 -14.47 15.74
CA SER A 97 6.34 -14.43 15.53
C SER A 97 5.63 -13.39 16.42
N ARG A 98 5.06 -12.36 15.80
CA ARG A 98 4.35 -11.23 16.46
C ARG A 98 5.12 -10.63 17.65
N ALA A 99 6.46 -10.62 17.55
CA ALA A 99 7.39 -10.20 18.59
C ALA A 99 7.15 -10.82 19.99
N GLY A 100 6.54 -12.00 20.07
CA GLY A 100 6.23 -12.72 21.31
C GLY A 100 4.89 -12.39 21.97
N TYR A 101 4.10 -11.45 21.43
CA TYR A 101 2.79 -11.11 22.00
C TYR A 101 1.74 -12.21 21.71
N PRO A 102 0.81 -12.50 22.65
CA PRO A 102 -0.27 -13.47 22.44
C PRO A 102 -1.26 -13.00 21.37
N ILE A 103 -2.05 -13.92 20.79
CA ILE A 103 -3.12 -13.56 19.85
C ILE A 103 -4.26 -12.92 20.64
N TYR A 104 -4.55 -11.65 20.35
CA TYR A 104 -5.68 -10.94 20.94
C TYR A 104 -7.01 -11.51 20.43
N ASN A 105 -7.95 -11.72 21.34
CA ASN A 105 -9.28 -12.22 21.00
C ASN A 105 -10.19 -11.03 20.70
N LEU A 106 -10.38 -10.70 19.41
CA LEU A 106 -11.35 -9.68 19.02
C LEU A 106 -12.78 -10.15 19.36
N PRO A 107 -13.67 -9.26 19.85
CA PRO A 107 -15.08 -9.61 20.05
C PRO A 107 -15.78 -9.89 18.70
N PRO A 108 -16.93 -10.57 18.69
CA PRO A 108 -17.70 -10.77 17.46
C PRO A 108 -18.18 -9.43 16.87
N LEU A 109 -18.01 -9.25 15.56
CA LEU A 109 -18.52 -8.07 14.85
C LEU A 109 -20.06 -8.08 14.85
N GLN A 110 -20.66 -6.96 15.28
CA GLN A 110 -22.12 -6.81 15.46
C GLN A 110 -22.84 -6.18 14.25
N VAL A 111 -22.08 -5.83 13.20
CA VAL A 111 -22.51 -5.07 12.02
C VAL A 111 -22.11 -5.84 10.73
N PRO A 112 -22.46 -5.39 9.51
CA PRO A 112 -22.04 -6.07 8.28
C PRO A 112 -20.53 -6.30 8.25
N ARG A 113 -20.12 -7.53 7.90
CA ARG A 113 -18.70 -7.92 7.80
C ARG A 113 -17.93 -7.00 6.86
N ASN A 114 -16.66 -6.79 7.16
CA ASN A 114 -15.73 -6.18 6.24
C ASN A 114 -15.60 -7.01 4.95
N GLY A 115 -14.91 -6.46 3.96
CA GLY A 115 -14.66 -7.16 2.70
C GLY A 115 -13.66 -8.33 2.79
N GLY A 116 -13.31 -8.80 4.00
CA GLY A 116 -12.17 -9.67 4.32
C GLY A 116 -12.18 -11.03 3.64
N ILE A 117 -11.53 -11.07 2.47
CA ILE A 117 -11.46 -12.17 1.49
C ILE A 117 -10.83 -13.47 2.02
N GLY A 118 -10.15 -13.43 3.18
CA GLY A 118 -9.52 -14.61 3.78
C GLY A 118 -10.50 -15.76 4.02
N PRO A 119 -10.00 -17.01 4.15
CA PRO A 119 -10.83 -18.21 4.20
C PRO A 119 -11.88 -18.14 5.31
N ILE A 120 -13.13 -18.37 4.94
CA ILE A 120 -14.22 -18.61 5.89
C ILE A 120 -14.15 -20.08 6.25
N ASP A 121 -13.77 -20.39 7.49
CA ASP A 121 -14.09 -21.67 8.09
C ASP A 121 -15.53 -21.61 8.63
N ASP A 122 -16.37 -22.57 8.23
CA ASP A 122 -17.78 -22.65 8.66
C ASP A 122 -17.92 -22.91 10.17
N VAL A 123 -16.84 -23.29 10.84
CA VAL A 123 -16.70 -23.27 12.29
C VAL A 123 -16.48 -21.83 12.74
N GLY A 124 -17.56 -21.06 12.90
CA GLY A 124 -17.55 -19.60 13.12
C GLY A 124 -16.95 -19.08 14.43
N ASN A 125 -15.71 -19.47 14.74
CA ASN A 125 -14.95 -19.09 15.94
C ASN A 125 -13.42 -19.11 15.71
N SER A 126 -12.93 -19.11 14.46
CA SER A 126 -11.51 -18.85 14.22
C SER A 126 -11.15 -17.42 14.62
N LYS A 127 -10.06 -17.29 15.39
CA LYS A 127 -9.47 -16.01 15.74
C LYS A 127 -8.74 -15.48 14.52
N ARG A 128 -9.41 -14.72 13.66
CA ARG A 128 -8.75 -13.94 12.60
C ARG A 128 -7.95 -12.80 13.25
N PRO A 129 -6.60 -12.87 13.31
CA PRO A 129 -5.81 -11.74 13.79
C PRO A 129 -5.90 -10.58 12.78
N HIS A 130 -5.50 -9.39 13.20
CA HIS A 130 -5.10 -8.37 12.21
C HIS A 130 -3.86 -8.87 11.46
N LEU A 131 -3.74 -8.51 10.18
CA LEU A 131 -2.58 -8.84 9.35
C LEU A 131 -1.64 -7.63 9.37
N LEU A 132 -0.96 -7.44 10.49
CA LEU A 132 -0.19 -6.23 10.79
C LEU A 132 1.21 -6.28 10.18
N GLY A 133 1.66 -5.17 9.58
CA GLY A 133 3.02 -4.99 9.09
C GLY A 133 3.33 -3.57 8.63
N ALA A 134 4.18 -3.45 7.61
CA ALA A 134 4.65 -2.18 7.07
C ALA A 134 4.84 -2.26 5.53
N HIS A 135 4.97 -1.11 4.87
CA HIS A 135 5.32 -1.04 3.46
C HIS A 135 6.83 -1.30 3.25
N VAL A 136 7.20 -2.55 2.97
CA VAL A 136 8.60 -2.98 2.88
C VAL A 136 9.17 -2.95 1.45
N SER A 137 10.49 -2.84 1.37
CA SER A 137 11.24 -2.80 0.10
C SER A 137 11.29 -4.15 -0.61
N ILE A 138 11.15 -4.15 -1.95
CA ILE A 138 11.47 -5.28 -2.85
C ILE A 138 12.93 -5.29 -3.32
N GLY A 139 13.82 -4.56 -2.66
CA GLY A 139 15.25 -4.51 -3.00
C GLY A 139 15.90 -5.88 -2.94
N GLY A 140 16.24 -6.44 -4.11
CA GLY A 140 16.74 -7.81 -4.28
C GLY A 140 15.75 -8.79 -4.94
N GLY A 141 14.52 -8.36 -5.23
CA GLY A 141 13.45 -9.16 -5.85
C GLY A 141 12.21 -9.23 -4.94
N PRO A 142 11.01 -9.52 -5.49
CA PRO A 142 9.76 -9.45 -4.73
C PRO A 142 9.78 -10.34 -3.47
N ALA A 143 10.38 -11.52 -3.57
CA ALA A 143 10.55 -12.47 -2.45
C ALA A 143 11.29 -11.89 -1.23
N THR A 144 12.11 -10.84 -1.41
CA THR A 144 12.78 -10.15 -0.29
C THR A 144 11.84 -9.32 0.59
N ALA A 145 10.66 -8.92 0.09
CA ALA A 145 9.66 -8.23 0.90
C ALA A 145 9.09 -9.15 1.99
N LEU A 146 8.77 -10.40 1.65
CA LEU A 146 8.27 -11.41 2.60
C LEU A 146 9.28 -11.68 3.72
N LEU A 147 10.57 -11.79 3.38
CA LEU A 147 11.64 -11.94 4.37
C LEU A 147 11.77 -10.70 5.27
N ARG A 148 11.72 -9.48 4.71
CA ARG A 148 11.76 -8.23 5.49
C ARG A 148 10.57 -8.09 6.44
N ALA A 149 9.35 -8.35 5.97
CA ALA A 149 8.15 -8.34 6.81
C ALA A 149 8.26 -9.36 7.95
N SER A 150 8.71 -10.57 7.64
CA SER A 150 8.87 -11.65 8.61
C SER A 150 9.93 -11.33 9.67
N LYS A 151 11.05 -10.70 9.26
CA LYS A 151 12.09 -10.19 10.17
C LYS A 151 11.58 -9.09 11.11
N ALA A 152 10.65 -8.25 10.65
CA ALA A 152 10.00 -7.22 11.48
C ALA A 152 8.92 -7.79 12.43
N GLY A 153 8.65 -9.10 12.40
CA GLY A 153 7.60 -9.76 13.18
C GLY A 153 6.18 -9.58 12.61
N ALA A 154 6.07 -9.11 11.37
CA ALA A 154 4.81 -8.81 10.68
C ALA A 154 4.11 -10.06 10.13
N ASN A 155 2.78 -10.05 10.11
CA ASN A 155 1.92 -11.08 9.51
C ASN A 155 0.97 -10.53 8.42
N GLY A 156 1.13 -9.25 8.07
CA GLY A 156 0.76 -8.68 6.77
C GLY A 156 1.87 -7.76 6.27
N LEU A 157 1.73 -7.16 5.09
CA LEU A 157 2.66 -6.17 4.55
C LEU A 157 2.04 -5.38 3.38
N ALA A 158 2.69 -4.27 3.04
CA ALA A 158 2.61 -3.69 1.70
C ALA A 158 3.96 -3.74 0.98
N MET A 159 3.91 -3.60 -0.34
CA MET A 159 5.08 -3.52 -1.21
C MET A 159 4.70 -2.97 -2.59
N PHE A 160 5.62 -2.28 -3.28
CA PHE A 160 5.51 -2.06 -4.72
C PHE A 160 5.86 -3.35 -5.47
N VAL A 161 5.22 -3.63 -6.60
CA VAL A 161 5.61 -4.76 -7.50
C VAL A 161 6.67 -4.36 -8.55
N LYS A 162 6.92 -3.07 -8.77
CA LYS A 162 8.02 -2.58 -9.62
C LYS A 162 8.60 -1.26 -9.10
N SER A 163 9.52 -0.67 -9.84
CA SER A 163 10.04 0.67 -9.52
C SER A 163 8.91 1.70 -9.62
N GLN A 164 8.49 2.25 -8.49
CA GLN A 164 7.43 3.27 -8.41
C GLN A 164 7.80 4.57 -9.12
N ARG A 165 9.08 4.76 -9.44
CA ARG A 165 9.66 5.89 -10.20
C ARG A 165 9.58 5.71 -11.72
N GLN A 166 9.06 4.58 -12.24
CA GLN A 166 9.11 4.25 -13.66
C GLN A 166 7.80 3.65 -14.19
N TRP A 167 7.34 4.19 -15.32
CA TRP A 167 6.16 3.70 -16.04
C TRP A 167 6.26 2.23 -16.45
N LYS A 168 7.44 1.82 -16.92
CA LYS A 168 7.72 0.45 -17.39
C LYS A 168 8.83 -0.17 -16.57
N SER A 169 8.81 -1.49 -16.46
CA SER A 169 9.89 -2.30 -15.90
C SER A 169 9.97 -3.62 -16.67
N ASN A 170 11.10 -4.31 -16.59
CA ASN A 170 11.23 -5.63 -17.21
C ASN A 170 10.17 -6.61 -16.67
N PRO A 171 9.77 -7.64 -17.44
CA PRO A 171 9.04 -8.78 -16.90
C PRO A 171 9.81 -9.42 -15.74
N TYR A 172 9.11 -10.11 -14.84
CA TYR A 172 9.79 -10.94 -13.85
C TYR A 172 10.40 -12.18 -14.51
N GLU A 173 11.62 -12.53 -14.09
CA GLU A 173 12.20 -13.85 -14.33
C GLU A 173 11.38 -14.92 -13.59
N ALA A 174 11.12 -16.08 -14.21
CA ALA A 174 10.29 -17.12 -13.63
C ALA A 174 10.79 -17.60 -12.24
N GLU A 175 12.11 -17.63 -12.06
CA GLU A 175 12.76 -17.98 -10.79
C GLU A 175 12.48 -16.95 -9.66
N ALA A 176 12.26 -15.68 -10.00
CA ALA A 176 11.90 -14.64 -9.03
C ALA A 176 10.42 -14.72 -8.61
N VAL A 177 9.55 -15.19 -9.51
CA VAL A 177 8.14 -15.49 -9.21
C VAL A 177 8.05 -16.73 -8.33
N GLN A 178 8.73 -17.82 -8.69
CA GLN A 178 8.70 -19.08 -7.93
C GLN A 178 9.18 -18.87 -6.48
N ARG A 179 10.32 -18.19 -6.28
CA ARG A 179 10.80 -17.81 -4.93
C ARG A 179 9.77 -17.07 -4.08
N PHE A 180 8.92 -16.24 -4.69
CA PHE A 180 7.88 -15.52 -3.96
C PHE A 180 6.73 -16.45 -3.58
N LEU A 181 6.25 -17.26 -4.53
CA LEU A 181 5.20 -18.24 -4.30
C LEU A 181 5.60 -19.24 -3.21
N ASP A 182 6.81 -19.81 -3.28
CA ASP A 182 7.35 -20.76 -2.31
C ASP A 182 7.36 -20.16 -0.88
N LEU A 183 7.93 -18.95 -0.72
CA LEU A 183 7.98 -18.25 0.57
C LEU A 183 6.61 -17.74 1.06
N SER A 184 5.61 -17.63 0.19
CA SER A 184 4.25 -17.22 0.57
C SER A 184 3.45 -18.37 1.21
N THR A 185 3.84 -19.63 0.95
CA THR A 185 3.16 -20.82 1.50
C THR A 185 3.15 -20.84 3.04
N SER A 186 2.31 -21.69 3.64
CA SER A 186 2.25 -21.84 5.10
C SER A 186 3.56 -22.37 5.68
N LYS A 187 3.78 -22.12 6.97
CA LYS A 187 4.99 -22.58 7.68
C LYS A 187 5.11 -24.11 7.71
N ASP A 188 3.98 -24.81 7.73
CA ASP A 188 3.92 -26.28 7.65
C ASP A 188 4.34 -26.84 6.27
N LEU A 189 4.38 -25.99 5.25
CA LEU A 189 4.88 -26.29 3.90
C LEU A 189 6.30 -25.72 3.65
N GLY A 190 6.93 -25.11 4.66
CA GLY A 190 8.27 -24.52 4.59
C GLY A 190 8.30 -23.04 4.16
N GLY A 191 7.15 -22.40 3.94
CA GLY A 191 7.06 -20.97 3.67
C GLY A 191 7.00 -20.09 4.93
N LEU A 192 6.71 -18.81 4.75
CA LEU A 192 6.65 -17.82 5.85
C LEU A 192 5.23 -17.59 6.37
N GLY A 193 4.20 -18.00 5.62
CA GLY A 193 2.79 -17.88 5.98
C GLY A 193 2.15 -16.54 5.60
N TYR A 194 2.35 -16.07 4.37
CA TYR A 194 1.70 -14.86 3.83
C TYR A 194 0.60 -15.25 2.80
N PRO A 195 -0.65 -15.47 3.25
CA PRO A 195 -1.75 -15.70 2.32
C PRO A 195 -2.01 -14.47 1.46
N LYS A 196 -2.65 -14.65 0.29
CA LYS A 196 -2.83 -13.60 -0.74
C LYS A 196 -3.53 -12.33 -0.27
N GLU A 197 -4.31 -12.41 0.81
CA GLU A 197 -5.02 -11.29 1.44
C GLU A 197 -4.15 -10.53 2.46
N SER A 198 -3.03 -11.09 2.91
CA SER A 198 -2.10 -10.43 3.84
C SER A 198 -1.19 -9.38 3.18
N ILE A 199 -1.23 -9.30 1.84
CA ILE A 199 -0.31 -8.52 1.01
C ILE A 199 -1.09 -7.45 0.27
N LEU A 200 -0.93 -6.20 0.67
CA LEU A 200 -1.57 -5.02 0.07
C LEU A 200 -0.56 -4.32 -0.85
N VAL A 201 -0.53 -4.63 -2.14
CA VAL A 201 0.45 -3.99 -3.04
C VAL A 201 0.11 -2.51 -3.20
N HIS A 202 1.09 -1.62 -3.05
CA HIS A 202 0.91 -0.21 -3.38
C HIS A 202 1.24 0.05 -4.86
N GLY A 203 0.39 0.80 -5.54
CA GLY A 203 0.60 1.26 -6.92
C GLY A 203 1.63 2.37 -7.06
N SER A 204 2.14 2.60 -8.28
CA SER A 204 3.00 3.76 -8.53
C SER A 204 2.21 5.08 -8.40
N TYR A 205 2.73 6.02 -7.60
CA TYR A 205 2.22 7.39 -7.48
C TYR A 205 2.25 8.22 -8.78
N LEU A 206 2.79 7.67 -9.87
CA LEU A 206 2.70 8.27 -11.21
C LEU A 206 1.31 8.05 -11.85
N ILE A 207 0.57 7.02 -11.41
CA ILE A 207 -0.73 6.66 -11.96
C ILE A 207 -1.77 7.73 -11.62
N ASN A 208 -2.41 8.31 -12.64
CA ASN A 208 -3.60 9.13 -12.47
C ASN A 208 -4.68 8.70 -13.47
N LEU A 209 -5.62 7.86 -13.00
CA LEU A 209 -6.77 7.37 -13.79
C LEU A 209 -7.94 8.38 -13.82
N GLY A 210 -7.90 9.40 -12.96
CA GLY A 210 -8.83 10.52 -12.96
C GLY A 210 -8.50 11.64 -13.96
N ASN A 211 -7.36 11.54 -14.67
CA ASN A 211 -6.91 12.54 -15.62
C ASN A 211 -7.75 12.51 -16.93
N PRO A 212 -8.28 13.64 -17.42
CA PRO A 212 -9.03 13.69 -18.68
C PRO A 212 -8.14 13.67 -19.93
N ASP A 213 -6.83 13.93 -19.80
CA ASP A 213 -5.88 13.80 -20.90
C ASP A 213 -5.73 12.32 -21.31
N LYS A 214 -6.13 12.01 -22.55
CA LYS A 214 -6.15 10.65 -23.10
C LYS A 214 -4.79 9.95 -23.12
N GLU A 215 -3.70 10.68 -23.33
CA GLU A 215 -2.35 10.10 -23.43
C GLU A 215 -1.78 9.85 -22.02
N LYS A 216 -2.00 10.78 -21.09
CA LYS A 216 -1.66 10.59 -19.67
C LYS A 216 -2.51 9.48 -19.04
N TRP A 217 -3.78 9.38 -19.42
CA TRP A 217 -4.69 8.32 -18.98
C TRP A 217 -4.28 6.94 -19.50
N GLU A 218 -4.04 6.76 -20.79
CA GLU A 218 -3.62 5.44 -21.30
C GLU A 218 -2.22 5.06 -20.79
N THR A 219 -1.31 6.02 -20.58
CA THR A 219 -0.02 5.78 -19.91
C THR A 219 -0.21 5.30 -18.46
N SER A 220 -1.11 5.94 -17.71
CA SER A 220 -1.49 5.52 -16.36
C SER A 220 -2.18 4.15 -16.35
N TYR A 221 -3.08 3.88 -17.30
CA TYR A 221 -3.78 2.61 -17.44
C TYR A 221 -2.84 1.45 -17.76
N GLN A 222 -1.90 1.64 -18.69
CA GLN A 222 -0.92 0.59 -18.99
C GLN A 222 -0.01 0.31 -17.78
N CYS A 223 0.34 1.32 -16.99
CA CYS A 223 1.07 1.16 -15.72
C CYS A 223 0.25 0.37 -14.68
N PHE A 224 -0.99 0.80 -14.43
CA PHE A 224 -1.97 0.16 -13.54
C PHE A 224 -2.21 -1.33 -13.88
N LYS A 225 -2.40 -1.65 -15.16
CA LYS A 225 -2.52 -3.04 -15.63
C LYS A 225 -1.22 -3.84 -15.48
N ASP A 226 -0.07 -3.23 -15.77
CA ASP A 226 1.27 -3.85 -15.65
C ASP A 226 1.61 -4.19 -14.18
N ASP A 227 1.13 -3.40 -13.23
CA ASP A 227 1.19 -3.68 -11.79
C ASP A 227 0.18 -4.75 -11.35
N ILE A 228 -1.10 -4.65 -11.73
CA ILE A 228 -2.13 -5.64 -11.41
C ILE A 228 -1.80 -7.03 -12.00
N PHE A 229 -1.23 -7.08 -13.21
CA PHE A 229 -0.74 -8.34 -13.79
C PHE A 229 0.40 -8.95 -12.97
N ARG A 230 1.33 -8.15 -12.43
CA ARG A 230 2.37 -8.65 -11.51
C ARG A 230 1.79 -9.17 -10.20
N CYS A 231 0.73 -8.55 -9.68
CA CYS A 231 0.03 -9.07 -8.51
C CYS A 231 -0.51 -10.49 -8.78
N HIS A 232 -1.20 -10.69 -9.92
CA HIS A 232 -1.67 -12.02 -10.34
C HIS A 232 -0.50 -13.02 -10.54
N GLN A 233 0.60 -12.61 -11.20
CA GLN A 233 1.78 -13.48 -11.35
C GLN A 233 2.39 -13.93 -10.01
N LEU A 234 2.36 -13.08 -8.99
CA LEU A 234 2.85 -13.37 -7.64
C LEU A 234 1.79 -14.03 -6.73
N GLY A 235 0.57 -14.28 -7.23
CA GLY A 235 -0.53 -14.81 -6.42
C GLY A 235 -1.10 -13.83 -5.38
N ILE A 236 -0.80 -12.54 -5.49
CA ILE A 236 -1.25 -11.48 -4.57
C ILE A 236 -2.71 -11.11 -4.86
N GLY A 237 -3.55 -11.02 -3.83
CA GLY A 237 -4.97 -10.77 -3.96
C GLY A 237 -5.37 -9.29 -4.03
N LEU A 238 -4.59 -8.37 -3.45
CA LEU A 238 -4.97 -6.98 -3.24
C LEU A 238 -3.99 -6.01 -3.90
N TYR A 239 -4.52 -5.08 -4.71
CA TYR A 239 -3.77 -3.99 -5.31
C TYR A 239 -4.38 -2.64 -4.91
N ASN A 240 -3.68 -1.88 -4.07
CA ASN A 240 -4.05 -0.56 -3.59
C ASN A 240 -3.44 0.57 -4.45
N TRP A 241 -4.21 1.63 -4.72
CA TRP A 241 -3.67 2.86 -5.30
C TRP A 241 -4.53 4.10 -5.01
N HIS A 242 -3.89 5.27 -5.08
CA HIS A 242 -4.56 6.56 -5.04
C HIS A 242 -5.41 6.75 -6.32
N PRO A 243 -6.73 7.01 -6.25
CA PRO A 243 -7.62 7.02 -7.42
C PRO A 243 -7.19 8.01 -8.52
N GLY A 244 -6.68 9.19 -8.12
CA GLY A 244 -6.08 10.16 -9.03
C GLY A 244 -6.55 11.60 -8.79
N SER A 245 -6.56 12.39 -9.86
CA SER A 245 -6.89 13.82 -9.82
C SER A 245 -7.48 14.30 -11.14
N THR A 246 -8.48 15.18 -11.06
CA THR A 246 -9.05 15.92 -12.20
C THR A 246 -8.03 16.82 -12.90
N VAL A 247 -6.91 17.13 -12.22
CA VAL A 247 -5.93 18.17 -12.55
C VAL A 247 -6.52 19.55 -12.89
N GLY A 248 -7.75 19.83 -12.42
CA GLY A 248 -8.48 21.07 -12.72
C GLY A 248 -9.03 21.14 -14.14
N MET A 249 -9.11 20.02 -14.86
CA MET A 249 -9.45 19.96 -16.29
C MET A 249 -10.74 19.17 -16.59
N CYS A 250 -11.42 18.63 -15.57
CA CYS A 250 -12.70 17.92 -15.66
C CYS A 250 -13.44 17.98 -14.30
N THR A 251 -14.71 17.60 -14.27
CA THR A 251 -15.46 17.49 -13.00
C THR A 251 -15.05 16.25 -12.20
N LYS A 252 -15.43 16.17 -10.92
CA LYS A 252 -15.19 14.96 -10.13
C LYS A 252 -15.93 13.75 -10.71
N GLU A 253 -17.14 13.94 -11.24
CA GLU A 253 -18.01 12.89 -11.79
C GLU A 253 -17.44 12.29 -13.08
N GLU A 254 -16.91 13.13 -13.97
CA GLU A 254 -16.14 12.68 -15.14
C GLU A 254 -14.91 11.86 -14.72
N SER A 255 -14.24 12.31 -13.65
CA SER A 255 -13.09 11.61 -13.06
C SER A 255 -13.48 10.26 -12.45
N TYR A 256 -14.59 10.18 -11.70
CA TYR A 256 -15.11 8.91 -11.15
C TYR A 256 -15.41 7.91 -12.27
N ALA A 257 -16.06 8.36 -13.35
CA ALA A 257 -16.33 7.53 -14.52
C ALA A 257 -15.04 7.08 -15.24
N SER A 258 -14.03 7.95 -15.30
CA SER A 258 -12.71 7.64 -15.87
C SER A 258 -11.95 6.57 -15.06
N ILE A 259 -12.02 6.63 -13.72
CA ILE A 259 -11.43 5.66 -12.80
C ILE A 259 -12.19 4.32 -12.87
N ALA A 260 -13.52 4.35 -12.77
CA ALA A 260 -14.35 3.15 -12.87
C ALA A 260 -14.21 2.44 -14.23
N LYS A 261 -14.04 3.19 -15.32
CA LYS A 261 -13.69 2.67 -16.66
C LYS A 261 -12.35 1.91 -16.64
N ALA A 262 -11.34 2.41 -15.93
CA ALA A 262 -10.05 1.71 -15.79
C ALA A 262 -10.20 0.40 -14.99
N ILE A 263 -10.93 0.43 -13.87
CA ILE A 263 -11.24 -0.76 -13.05
C ILE A 263 -12.01 -1.80 -13.87
N ASN A 264 -13.09 -1.40 -14.55
CA ASN A 264 -13.90 -2.28 -15.40
C ASN A 264 -13.09 -2.90 -16.54
N ARG A 265 -12.16 -2.15 -17.14
CA ARG A 265 -11.26 -2.65 -18.19
C ARG A 265 -10.23 -3.64 -17.62
N VAL A 266 -9.57 -3.33 -16.51
CA VAL A 266 -8.54 -4.23 -15.94
C VAL A 266 -9.14 -5.51 -15.38
N HIS A 267 -10.37 -5.48 -14.85
CA HIS A 267 -11.07 -6.70 -14.40
C HIS A 267 -11.35 -7.69 -15.54
N GLY A 268 -11.52 -7.18 -16.78
CA GLY A 268 -11.65 -8.01 -17.99
C GLY A 268 -10.31 -8.39 -18.65
N GLU A 269 -9.22 -7.68 -18.35
CA GLU A 269 -7.88 -7.94 -18.89
C GLU A 269 -6.99 -8.79 -17.95
N VAL A 270 -7.26 -8.82 -16.62
CA VAL A 270 -6.54 -9.61 -15.61
C VAL A 270 -7.53 -10.21 -14.60
N PRO A 271 -7.45 -11.52 -14.26
CA PRO A 271 -8.34 -12.18 -13.30
C PRO A 271 -7.92 -11.94 -11.84
N GLU A 272 -8.77 -12.40 -10.91
CA GLU A 272 -8.51 -12.62 -9.46
C GLU A 272 -8.16 -11.41 -8.58
N VAL A 273 -7.26 -10.53 -9.01
CA VAL A 273 -6.76 -9.38 -8.22
C VAL A 273 -7.89 -8.38 -7.97
N ILE A 274 -7.96 -7.87 -6.74
CA ILE A 274 -8.96 -6.93 -6.28
C ILE A 274 -8.37 -5.52 -6.32
N CYS A 275 -9.08 -4.61 -6.97
CA CYS A 275 -8.76 -3.19 -7.00
C CYS A 275 -9.18 -2.55 -5.68
N VAL A 276 -8.21 -2.12 -4.87
CA VAL A 276 -8.41 -1.41 -3.61
C VAL A 276 -8.16 0.09 -3.84
N ILE A 277 -9.17 0.93 -3.63
CA ILE A 277 -9.06 2.39 -3.80
C ILE A 277 -8.75 3.02 -2.45
N GLU A 278 -7.74 3.87 -2.37
CA GLU A 278 -7.41 4.59 -1.13
C GLU A 278 -8.17 5.92 -0.99
N ASN A 279 -8.45 6.35 0.24
CA ASN A 279 -8.87 7.72 0.53
C ASN A 279 -7.65 8.68 0.57
N MET A 280 -7.87 9.96 0.29
CA MET A 280 -6.78 10.93 0.08
C MET A 280 -6.85 12.14 1.02
N ALA A 281 -5.69 12.65 1.45
CA ALA A 281 -5.56 13.75 2.41
C ALA A 281 -6.08 15.13 1.94
N ASN A 282 -5.97 15.45 0.65
CA ASN A 282 -6.05 16.84 0.16
C ASN A 282 -7.50 17.27 -0.12
N ALA A 283 -8.34 17.34 0.91
CA ALA A 283 -9.70 17.86 0.78
C ALA A 283 -9.72 19.28 0.15
N ASN A 284 -10.87 19.64 -0.46
CA ASN A 284 -11.07 20.90 -1.18
C ASN A 284 -10.08 21.16 -2.34
N SER A 285 -9.59 20.10 -2.99
CA SER A 285 -8.65 20.19 -4.11
C SER A 285 -9.09 19.33 -5.31
N ASN A 286 -8.27 19.32 -6.36
CA ASN A 286 -8.43 18.48 -7.54
C ASN A 286 -8.18 16.98 -7.28
N ILE A 287 -7.86 16.55 -6.05
CA ILE A 287 -7.62 15.14 -5.70
C ILE A 287 -8.95 14.41 -5.45
N ILE A 288 -9.08 13.24 -6.08
CA ILE A 288 -10.22 12.32 -5.93
C ILE A 288 -10.00 11.40 -4.72
N GLY A 289 -11.08 10.90 -4.12
CA GLY A 289 -11.03 10.02 -2.94
C GLY A 289 -10.89 10.80 -1.62
N THR A 290 -11.11 12.11 -1.65
CA THR A 290 -10.99 13.01 -0.50
C THR A 290 -12.22 13.00 0.41
N THR A 291 -13.29 12.31 0.01
CA THR A 291 -14.51 12.08 0.80
C THR A 291 -14.97 10.63 0.64
N PHE A 292 -15.79 10.12 1.55
CA PHE A 292 -16.44 8.81 1.37
C PHE A 292 -17.38 8.79 0.15
N HIS A 293 -18.09 9.88 -0.12
CA HIS A 293 -18.88 10.05 -1.35
C HIS A 293 -18.06 9.92 -2.65
N ASP A 294 -16.81 10.41 -2.71
CA ASP A 294 -15.92 10.20 -3.87
C ASP A 294 -15.73 8.68 -4.14
N LEU A 295 -15.44 7.93 -3.08
CA LEU A 295 -15.15 6.50 -3.13
C LEU A 295 -16.40 5.68 -3.49
N ALA A 296 -17.54 6.00 -2.86
CA ALA A 296 -18.84 5.41 -3.14
C ALA A 296 -19.26 5.63 -4.60
N SER A 297 -19.03 6.84 -5.13
CA SER A 297 -19.35 7.20 -6.51
C SER A 297 -18.53 6.44 -7.54
N ILE A 298 -17.24 6.15 -7.27
CA ILE A 298 -16.44 5.26 -8.11
C ILE A 298 -16.98 3.82 -8.06
N ILE A 299 -17.23 3.29 -6.86
CA ILE A 299 -17.76 1.92 -6.66
C ILE A 299 -19.13 1.74 -7.33
N ALA A 300 -19.99 2.76 -7.32
CA ALA A 300 -21.28 2.75 -8.00
C ALA A 300 -21.16 2.54 -9.51
N LEU A 301 -20.05 2.97 -10.13
CA LEU A 301 -19.78 2.86 -11.56
C LEU A 301 -18.96 1.60 -11.95
N VAL A 302 -18.47 0.83 -10.97
CA VAL A 302 -17.82 -0.46 -11.21
C VAL A 302 -18.88 -1.55 -11.48
N THR A 303 -18.65 -2.35 -12.52
CA THR A 303 -19.53 -3.46 -12.94
C THR A 303 -19.32 -4.68 -12.04
N ASP A 304 -18.09 -5.18 -11.94
CA ASP A 304 -17.76 -6.25 -10.99
C ASP A 304 -17.36 -5.67 -9.64
N ARG A 305 -18.38 -5.39 -8.80
CA ARG A 305 -18.17 -4.90 -7.44
C ARG A 305 -17.62 -5.96 -6.49
N SER A 306 -17.59 -7.24 -6.88
CA SER A 306 -16.95 -8.27 -6.06
C SER A 306 -15.43 -8.07 -5.99
N ARG A 307 -14.83 -7.43 -7.00
CA ARG A 307 -13.40 -7.14 -7.13
C ARG A 307 -12.99 -5.67 -6.89
N VAL A 308 -13.85 -4.82 -6.35
CA VAL A 308 -13.46 -3.46 -5.87
C VAL A 308 -13.61 -3.33 -4.36
N ARG A 309 -12.65 -2.68 -3.69
CA ARG A 309 -12.59 -2.48 -2.23
C ARG A 309 -11.97 -1.11 -1.91
N ILE A 310 -11.92 -0.77 -0.63
CA ILE A 310 -11.31 0.45 -0.08
C ILE A 310 -10.16 0.12 0.87
N CYS A 311 -9.09 0.90 0.80
CA CYS A 311 -8.10 1.05 1.87
C CYS A 311 -8.38 2.37 2.60
N LEU A 312 -8.28 2.37 3.92
CA LEU A 312 -8.38 3.60 4.72
C LEU A 312 -7.01 3.97 5.31
N ASP A 313 -6.43 5.08 4.85
CA ASP A 313 -5.27 5.67 5.50
C ASP A 313 -5.70 6.65 6.61
N THR A 314 -5.15 6.46 7.81
CA THR A 314 -5.52 7.25 8.99
C THR A 314 -5.02 8.69 8.95
N CYS A 315 -3.87 8.97 8.33
CA CYS A 315 -3.36 10.33 8.14
C CYS A 315 -4.18 11.08 7.09
N HIS A 316 -4.56 10.42 5.99
CA HIS A 316 -5.42 10.94 4.93
C HIS A 316 -6.83 11.22 5.44
N LEU A 317 -7.43 10.32 6.24
CA LEU A 317 -8.72 10.56 6.90
C LEU A 317 -8.66 11.84 7.75
N PHE A 318 -7.66 11.91 8.63
CA PHE A 318 -7.48 13.03 9.55
C PHE A 318 -7.21 14.36 8.82
N ALA A 319 -6.35 14.35 7.81
CA ALA A 319 -6.04 15.51 6.98
C ALA A 319 -7.24 15.98 6.14
N ALA A 320 -8.13 15.08 5.74
CA ALA A 320 -9.38 15.41 5.06
C ALA A 320 -10.50 15.87 6.01
N GLY A 321 -10.33 15.74 7.33
CA GLY A 321 -11.26 16.23 8.36
C GLY A 321 -12.07 15.15 9.09
N TYR A 322 -11.83 13.87 8.81
CA TYR A 322 -12.43 12.75 9.55
C TYR A 322 -11.65 12.49 10.84
N ASP A 323 -12.20 12.93 11.97
CA ASP A 323 -11.58 12.76 13.29
C ASP A 323 -11.81 11.33 13.83
N ILE A 324 -10.73 10.71 14.34
CA ILE A 324 -10.71 9.35 14.91
C ILE A 324 -10.04 9.29 16.30
N ARG A 325 -9.77 10.46 16.92
CA ARG A 325 -8.94 10.59 18.12
C ARG A 325 -9.62 10.16 19.41
N THR A 326 -10.94 10.37 19.52
CA THR A 326 -11.72 9.96 20.70
C THR A 326 -12.70 8.86 20.31
N PRO A 327 -13.19 8.06 21.27
CA PRO A 327 -14.22 7.05 20.99
C PRO A 327 -15.47 7.63 20.31
N GLU A 328 -15.80 8.90 20.58
CA GLU A 328 -16.94 9.62 20.00
C GLU A 328 -16.68 9.99 18.55
N THR A 329 -15.54 10.60 18.23
CA THR A 329 -15.21 10.97 16.84
C THR A 329 -14.95 9.74 15.98
N TYR A 330 -14.25 8.75 16.52
CA TYR A 330 -14.05 7.44 15.91
C TYR A 330 -15.38 6.77 15.53
N ARG A 331 -16.32 6.62 16.48
CA ARG A 331 -17.64 6.01 16.21
C ARG A 331 -18.40 6.77 15.12
N GLU A 332 -18.35 8.10 15.12
CA GLU A 332 -19.01 8.94 14.13
C GLU A 332 -18.38 8.82 12.73
N THR A 333 -17.05 8.77 12.63
CA THR A 333 -16.32 8.60 11.36
C THR A 333 -16.62 7.23 10.75
N PHE A 334 -16.58 6.15 11.51
CA PHE A 334 -16.87 4.81 10.99
C PHE A 334 -18.38 4.56 10.76
N ARG A 335 -19.27 5.27 11.46
CA ARG A 335 -20.70 5.34 11.12
C ARG A 335 -20.90 5.95 9.72
N LYS A 336 -20.30 7.12 9.45
CA LYS A 336 -20.34 7.77 8.13
C LYS A 336 -19.79 6.87 7.02
N PHE A 337 -18.63 6.23 7.24
CA PHE A 337 -18.06 5.28 6.28
C PHE A 337 -19.04 4.14 5.95
N ASN A 338 -19.70 3.57 6.96
CA ASN A 338 -20.67 2.49 6.76
C ASN A 338 -21.98 2.95 6.10
N GLU A 339 -22.35 4.22 6.22
CA GLU A 339 -23.56 4.79 5.59
C GLU A 339 -23.32 5.22 4.13
N GLU A 340 -22.16 5.83 3.82
CA GLU A 340 -21.82 6.31 2.48
C GLU A 340 -21.23 5.21 1.57
N VAL A 341 -20.36 4.36 2.11
CA VAL A 341 -19.64 3.31 1.35
C VAL A 341 -20.08 1.90 1.76
N GLY A 342 -20.21 1.65 3.06
CA GLY A 342 -20.53 0.34 3.62
C GLY A 342 -19.30 -0.48 4.01
N ASN A 343 -19.29 -1.01 5.25
CA ASN A 343 -18.16 -1.74 5.82
C ASN A 343 -17.65 -2.90 4.93
N GLY A 344 -18.54 -3.56 4.18
CA GLY A 344 -18.23 -4.66 3.28
C GLY A 344 -17.26 -4.34 2.13
N TYR A 345 -16.95 -3.06 1.88
CA TYR A 345 -15.90 -2.68 0.93
C TYR A 345 -14.52 -2.52 1.55
N LEU A 346 -14.38 -2.46 2.88
CA LEU A 346 -13.07 -2.31 3.52
C LEU A 346 -12.20 -3.56 3.34
N ALA A 347 -10.98 -3.40 2.82
CA ALA A 347 -10.01 -4.50 2.62
C ALA A 347 -8.56 -4.15 2.98
N GLY A 348 -8.29 -2.97 3.52
CA GLY A 348 -6.97 -2.59 4.03
C GLY A 348 -7.04 -1.33 4.90
N VAL A 349 -6.00 -1.11 5.71
CA VAL A 349 -5.79 0.14 6.45
C VAL A 349 -4.32 0.51 6.38
N HIS A 350 -4.01 1.76 6.08
CA HIS A 350 -2.66 2.31 6.29
C HIS A 350 -2.64 3.04 7.65
N LEU A 351 -1.72 2.62 8.52
CA LEU A 351 -1.58 3.07 9.90
C LEU A 351 -0.51 4.17 9.97
N ASN A 352 -0.93 5.41 9.78
CA ASN A 352 -0.08 6.58 9.77
C ASN A 352 -0.63 7.65 10.72
N ASP A 353 0.18 8.09 11.69
CA ASP A 353 -0.12 9.31 12.46
C ASP A 353 0.11 10.53 11.55
N SER A 354 -0.37 11.72 11.93
CA SER A 354 -0.26 12.93 11.11
C SER A 354 0.60 13.99 11.77
N LYS A 355 1.52 14.60 11.02
CA LYS A 355 2.16 15.87 11.39
C LYS A 355 1.24 17.07 11.16
N ALA A 356 0.22 16.92 10.32
CA ALA A 356 -0.77 17.95 10.04
C ALA A 356 -1.87 17.96 11.11
N ASP A 357 -2.58 19.08 11.20
CA ASP A 357 -3.79 19.19 12.03
C ASP A 357 -5.02 18.59 11.34
N LEU A 358 -6.09 18.35 12.10
CA LEU A 358 -7.37 17.85 11.59
C LEU A 358 -7.88 18.80 10.48
N GLY A 359 -8.25 18.26 9.32
CA GLY A 359 -8.66 19.06 8.17
C GLY A 359 -7.52 19.87 7.52
N GLY A 360 -6.26 19.62 7.90
CA GLY A 360 -5.08 20.35 7.42
C GLY A 360 -4.72 20.13 5.94
N CYS A 361 -5.48 19.29 5.22
CA CYS A 361 -5.41 19.04 3.78
C CYS A 361 -4.02 18.62 3.25
N LYS A 362 -3.21 17.97 4.10
CA LYS A 362 -1.81 17.61 3.84
C LYS A 362 -1.52 16.17 4.24
N ASP A 363 -1.12 15.36 3.26
CA ASP A 363 -0.33 14.15 3.48
C ASP A 363 1.02 14.57 4.10
N LEU A 364 1.22 14.21 5.37
CA LEU A 364 2.46 14.38 6.12
C LEU A 364 2.52 13.33 7.25
N HIS A 365 2.81 12.07 6.91
CA HIS A 365 2.86 10.95 7.87
C HIS A 365 3.80 11.20 9.06
N GLU A 366 3.44 10.67 10.23
CA GLU A 366 4.23 10.62 11.46
C GLU A 366 4.22 9.22 12.07
N ASN A 367 5.23 8.93 12.89
CA ASN A 367 5.30 7.70 13.67
C ASN A 367 4.12 7.55 14.64
N ILE A 368 3.70 6.31 14.87
CA ILE A 368 2.50 5.95 15.66
C ILE A 368 2.52 6.63 17.03
N GLY A 369 1.49 7.44 17.31
CA GLY A 369 1.31 8.13 18.59
C GLY A 369 2.20 9.35 18.81
N LEU A 370 3.05 9.72 17.84
CA LEU A 370 3.97 10.85 17.99
C LEU A 370 3.48 12.14 17.31
N GLY A 371 2.37 12.06 16.54
CA GLY A 371 1.76 13.15 15.78
C GLY A 371 0.50 13.75 16.43
N LYS A 372 -0.50 14.09 15.62
CA LYS A 372 -1.77 14.74 16.03
C LYS A 372 -2.95 13.77 16.17
N ILE A 373 -2.79 12.51 15.77
CA ILE A 373 -3.81 11.46 15.93
C ILE A 373 -3.68 10.77 17.30
N GLY A 374 -2.45 10.43 17.72
CA GLY A 374 -2.18 9.91 19.07
C GLY A 374 -2.50 8.41 19.26
N LEU A 375 -1.99 7.82 20.36
CA LEU A 375 -2.03 6.37 20.58
C LEU A 375 -3.45 5.81 20.73
N SER A 376 -4.36 6.50 21.42
CA SER A 376 -5.74 6.03 21.64
C SER A 376 -6.48 5.66 20.35
N ALA A 377 -6.28 6.39 19.25
CA ALA A 377 -6.89 6.04 17.95
C ALA A 377 -6.38 4.69 17.42
N PHE A 378 -5.06 4.48 17.42
CA PHE A 378 -4.44 3.22 16.98
C PHE A 378 -4.79 2.05 17.92
N ARG A 379 -4.98 2.31 19.22
CA ARG A 379 -5.50 1.31 20.17
C ARG A 379 -6.94 0.92 19.85
N MET A 380 -7.81 1.87 19.47
CA MET A 380 -9.17 1.55 19.02
C MET A 380 -9.14 0.69 17.75
N ILE A 381 -8.36 1.07 16.74
CA ILE A 381 -8.19 0.29 15.50
C ILE A 381 -7.70 -1.13 15.80
N MET A 382 -6.68 -1.29 16.64
CA MET A 382 -6.14 -2.61 17.02
C MET A 382 -7.08 -3.43 17.94
N ARG A 383 -8.24 -2.91 18.34
CA ARG A 383 -9.25 -3.62 19.15
C ARG A 383 -10.59 -3.77 18.43
N ASP A 384 -10.77 -3.15 17.27
CA ASP A 384 -12.03 -3.17 16.52
C ASP A 384 -12.12 -4.38 15.56
N PRO A 385 -13.14 -5.24 15.69
CA PRO A 385 -13.36 -6.38 14.79
C PRO A 385 -13.54 -6.00 13.32
N LEU A 386 -13.87 -4.74 12.99
CA LEU A 386 -13.98 -4.23 11.63
C LEU A 386 -12.69 -4.40 10.82
N PHE A 387 -11.53 -4.44 11.48
CA PHE A 387 -10.21 -4.63 10.87
C PHE A 387 -9.67 -6.06 11.00
N SER A 388 -10.50 -7.02 11.41
CA SER A 388 -10.10 -8.43 11.52
C SER A 388 -9.89 -9.06 10.14
N GLY A 389 -8.77 -9.76 9.94
CA GLY A 389 -8.50 -10.51 8.70
C GLY A 389 -8.23 -9.66 7.46
N ILE A 390 -7.84 -8.38 7.63
CA ILE A 390 -7.36 -7.49 6.56
C ILE A 390 -5.97 -6.92 6.91
N PRO A 391 -5.17 -6.52 5.92
CA PRO A 391 -3.84 -5.92 6.10
C PRO A 391 -3.92 -4.55 6.76
N LEU A 392 -3.16 -4.38 7.85
CA LEU A 392 -2.90 -3.10 8.50
C LEU A 392 -1.41 -2.76 8.33
N VAL A 393 -1.11 -1.63 7.69
CA VAL A 393 0.21 -1.36 7.11
C VAL A 393 0.76 -0.03 7.61
N LEU A 394 1.90 -0.04 8.29
CA LEU A 394 2.68 1.16 8.57
C LEU A 394 3.34 1.71 7.30
N GLU A 395 3.14 3.00 7.00
CA GLU A 395 3.91 3.76 6.01
C GLU A 395 4.60 4.97 6.67
N THR A 396 4.90 4.79 7.95
CA THR A 396 5.44 5.80 8.86
C THR A 396 6.90 6.15 8.52
N PRO A 397 7.38 7.36 8.89
CA PRO A 397 8.75 7.79 8.56
C PRO A 397 9.85 6.93 9.19
N ALA A 398 10.58 6.20 8.35
CA ALA A 398 11.81 5.50 8.68
C ALA A 398 13.07 6.35 8.37
N PRO A 399 14.27 6.00 8.86
CA PRO A 399 15.52 6.70 8.55
C PRO A 399 15.90 6.62 7.06
N GLU A 400 16.42 7.71 6.49
CA GLU A 400 16.90 7.78 5.09
C GLU A 400 18.15 6.93 4.79
N LYS A 401 18.74 6.31 5.80
CA LYS A 401 19.89 5.42 5.72
C LYS A 401 19.65 4.21 6.60
N ALA A 402 20.07 3.03 6.15
CA ALA A 402 20.16 1.85 7.01
C ALA A 402 20.99 2.17 8.26
N LEU A 403 20.38 1.99 9.44
CA LEU A 403 21.10 1.97 10.71
C LEU A 403 21.92 0.67 10.83
N GLU A 404 22.83 0.60 11.79
CA GLU A 404 23.45 -0.68 12.20
C GLU A 404 22.40 -1.68 12.72
N SER A 405 21.30 -1.18 13.29
CA SER A 405 20.09 -1.94 13.65
C SER A 405 19.11 -2.20 12.48
N GLY A 406 19.46 -1.77 11.26
CA GLY A 406 18.70 -1.99 10.03
C GLY A 406 17.58 -0.98 9.75
N GLU A 407 17.19 -0.91 8.47
CA GLU A 407 16.11 -0.06 7.94
C GLU A 407 14.74 -0.34 8.60
N LEU A 408 14.50 -1.59 9.00
CA LEU A 408 13.24 -2.07 9.57
C LEU A 408 13.04 -1.71 11.05
N SER A 409 14.04 -1.12 11.71
CA SER A 409 14.08 -0.94 13.17
C SER A 409 12.90 -0.14 13.76
N VAL A 410 12.52 0.97 13.11
CA VAL A 410 11.36 1.79 13.50
C VAL A 410 10.06 1.01 13.39
N TRP A 411 9.78 0.42 12.21
CA TRP A 411 8.56 -0.38 11.99
C TRP A 411 8.50 -1.62 12.88
N THR A 412 9.63 -2.26 13.18
CA THR A 412 9.69 -3.40 14.12
C THR A 412 9.29 -2.99 15.54
N SER A 413 9.54 -1.73 15.92
CA SER A 413 9.18 -1.18 17.23
C SER A 413 7.74 -0.65 17.24
N GLU A 414 7.24 -0.10 16.13
CA GLU A 414 5.83 0.26 15.97
C GLU A 414 4.90 -0.97 15.90
N ILE A 415 5.31 -2.07 15.26
CA ILE A 415 4.59 -3.34 15.29
C ILE A 415 4.49 -3.89 16.72
N LYS A 416 5.58 -3.81 17.50
CA LYS A 416 5.58 -4.17 18.94
C LYS A 416 4.65 -3.27 19.75
N LEU A 417 4.71 -1.96 19.54
CA LEU A 417 3.86 -0.98 20.21
C LEU A 417 2.37 -1.22 19.93
N LEU A 418 2.00 -1.49 18.68
CA LEU A 418 0.62 -1.79 18.29
C LEU A 418 0.10 -3.08 18.95
N TYR A 419 0.94 -4.13 19.07
CA TYR A 419 0.58 -5.32 19.84
C TYR A 419 0.54 -5.10 21.36
N GLU A 420 1.36 -4.20 21.90
CA GLU A 420 1.33 -3.82 23.32
C GLU A 420 0.01 -3.10 23.66
N ILE A 421 -0.31 -2.01 22.97
CA ILE A 421 -1.50 -1.19 23.26
C ILE A 421 -2.81 -1.96 23.00
N GLN A 422 -2.80 -2.92 22.06
CA GLN A 422 -3.90 -3.86 21.85
C GLN A 422 -4.20 -4.67 23.12
N GLY A 423 -3.16 -5.22 23.75
CA GLY A 423 -3.27 -6.17 24.86
C GLY A 423 -3.61 -5.56 26.22
N ILE A 424 -3.35 -4.26 26.40
CA ILE A 424 -3.67 -3.52 27.63
C ILE A 424 -5.20 -3.42 27.80
N ASN A 425 -5.71 -3.68 29.01
CA ASN A 425 -7.14 -3.52 29.36
C ASN A 425 -7.54 -2.04 29.49
N ASP A 426 -8.83 -1.75 29.56
CA ASP A 426 -9.33 -0.36 29.48
C ASP A 426 -9.09 0.43 30.78
N GLU A 427 -9.05 -0.25 31.93
CA GLU A 427 -8.72 0.31 33.24
C GLU A 427 -7.23 0.70 33.34
N GLU A 428 -6.34 -0.20 32.92
CA GLU A 428 -4.89 0.01 32.90
C GLU A 428 -4.49 1.09 31.87
N TRP A 429 -5.15 1.14 30.71
CA TRP A 429 -4.87 2.10 29.63
C TRP A 429 -4.85 3.55 30.13
N VAL A 430 -5.85 3.93 30.91
CA VAL A 430 -6.03 5.28 31.48
C VAL A 430 -4.81 5.75 32.29
N THR A 431 -4.03 4.81 32.83
CA THR A 431 -2.82 5.12 33.61
C THR A 431 -1.51 4.97 32.83
N ARG A 432 -1.49 4.16 31.76
CA ARG A 432 -0.27 3.81 31.02
C ARG A 432 -0.06 4.55 29.69
N GLU A 433 -1.08 5.14 29.07
CA GLU A 433 -0.95 5.79 27.75
C GLU A 433 0.21 6.80 27.69
N GLY A 434 0.28 7.73 28.66
CA GLY A 434 1.35 8.74 28.71
C GLY A 434 2.73 8.21 29.10
N GLU A 435 2.80 7.06 29.79
CA GLU A 435 4.07 6.36 30.06
C GLU A 435 4.60 5.72 28.76
N ILE A 436 3.72 5.04 28.04
CA ILE A 436 4.01 4.35 26.77
C ILE A 436 4.41 5.36 25.70
N GLU A 437 3.68 6.47 25.54
CA GLU A 437 4.03 7.52 24.57
C GLU A 437 5.41 8.11 24.87
N LYS A 438 5.69 8.43 26.14
CA LYS A 438 6.98 8.98 26.58
C LYS A 438 8.14 8.00 26.35
N ARG A 439 7.93 6.71 26.66
CA ARG A 439 8.91 5.64 26.40
C ARG A 439 9.16 5.49 24.91
N TRP A 440 8.10 5.39 24.11
CA TRP A 440 8.18 5.22 22.66
C TRP A 440 8.85 6.42 21.98
N ARG A 441 8.49 7.65 22.34
CA ARG A 441 9.14 8.87 21.82
C ARG A 441 10.64 8.86 22.08
N ALA A 442 11.07 8.47 23.27
CA ALA A 442 12.48 8.32 23.65
C ALA A 442 13.20 7.08 23.05
N GLU A 443 12.47 6.17 22.41
CA GLU A 443 13.00 5.06 21.61
C GLU A 443 13.11 5.47 20.14
N ARG A 444 12.03 6.01 19.56
CA ARG A 444 11.98 6.56 18.19
C ARG A 444 13.06 7.60 17.97
N ASP A 445 13.23 8.56 18.88
CA ASP A 445 14.23 9.63 18.73
C ASP A 445 15.69 9.13 18.77
N LYS A 446 15.94 7.89 19.22
CA LYS A 446 17.26 7.21 19.09
C LYS A 446 17.43 6.51 17.75
N LEU A 447 16.34 5.98 17.18
CA LEU A 447 16.33 5.30 15.88
C LEU A 447 16.32 6.30 14.71
N ASN A 448 15.54 7.36 14.80
CA ASN A 448 15.38 8.39 13.77
C ASN A 448 15.42 9.79 14.42
N PRO A 449 16.61 10.34 14.75
CA PRO A 449 16.74 11.61 15.43
C PRO A 449 16.06 12.77 14.67
N PRO A 450 15.30 13.64 15.36
CA PRO A 450 14.67 14.80 14.72
C PRO A 450 15.70 15.70 14.01
N LYS A 451 15.45 16.03 12.74
CA LYS A 451 16.32 16.92 11.95
C LYS A 451 16.40 18.29 12.62
N GLU A 452 17.62 18.70 12.99
CA GLU A 452 17.86 19.98 13.66
C GLU A 452 17.27 21.16 12.86
N LYS A 453 16.39 21.94 13.50
CA LYS A 453 15.95 23.21 12.94
C LYS A 453 17.12 24.19 12.96
N LYS A 454 17.82 24.33 11.84
CA LYS A 454 18.82 25.39 11.64
C LYS A 454 18.19 26.74 11.99
N VAL A 455 18.57 27.29 13.13
CA VAL A 455 18.16 28.62 13.57
C VAL A 455 18.69 29.61 12.53
N LYS A 456 17.78 30.26 11.78
CA LYS A 456 18.13 31.46 11.01
C LYS A 456 18.56 32.50 12.02
N GLY A 457 19.87 32.71 12.16
CA GLY A 457 20.41 33.70 13.09
C GLY A 457 19.80 35.06 12.80
N LYS A 458 19.22 35.70 13.83
CA LYS A 458 18.95 37.14 13.77
C LYS A 458 20.27 37.82 13.44
N LYS A 459 20.31 38.65 12.39
CA LYS A 459 21.22 39.77 12.42
C LYS A 459 20.76 40.67 13.55
N SER A 460 21.65 40.93 14.50
CA SER A 460 21.53 42.06 15.41
C SER A 460 22.01 43.29 14.66
N ASP A 461 21.11 44.24 14.41
CA ASP A 461 21.50 45.56 13.97
C ASP A 461 21.99 46.34 15.21
N GLU A 462 23.29 46.58 15.30
CA GLU A 462 23.91 47.50 16.27
C GLU A 462 24.78 48.51 15.53
N ASP A 463 24.50 49.79 15.70
CA ASP A 463 25.26 50.90 15.13
C ASP A 463 26.64 51.05 15.80
N GLY A 464 27.72 51.14 14.99
CA GLY A 464 29.09 50.85 15.47
C GLY A 464 30.26 51.64 14.88
N ASN A 465 30.04 52.80 14.24
CA ASN A 465 31.04 53.87 14.00
C ASN A 465 32.49 53.45 13.61
N GLY A 466 32.73 52.98 12.37
CA GLY A 466 34.06 52.63 11.85
C GLY A 466 34.80 53.78 11.13
N LYS A 467 35.90 54.29 11.70
CA LYS A 467 36.59 55.50 11.23
C LYS A 467 38.01 55.26 10.67
N LYS A 468 38.16 55.34 9.34
CA LYS A 468 39.41 55.44 8.53
C LYS A 468 40.47 54.31 8.65
N GLY A 469 40.66 53.60 7.53
CA GLY A 469 41.91 52.90 7.15
C GLY A 469 42.30 53.25 5.70
N LYS A 470 43.59 53.19 5.33
CA LYS A 470 44.12 53.61 4.00
C LYS A 470 44.70 52.44 3.20
N GLY A 471 44.56 52.50 1.87
CA GLY A 471 45.38 51.77 0.89
C GLY A 471 44.65 50.61 0.18
N GLY A 472 44.90 50.33 -1.10
CA GLY A 472 45.69 51.12 -2.06
C GLY A 472 46.04 50.35 -3.35
N GLY A 473 45.56 50.82 -4.50
CA GLY A 473 45.78 50.20 -5.82
C GLY A 473 44.82 49.04 -6.15
N GLY A 474 44.54 48.74 -7.43
CA GLY A 474 44.92 49.47 -8.64
C GLY A 474 44.43 48.80 -9.94
N GLY A 475 43.92 49.59 -10.89
CA GLY A 475 43.47 49.14 -12.22
C GLY A 475 42.05 48.52 -12.27
N GLY A 476 41.32 48.55 -13.40
CA GLY A 476 41.62 49.32 -14.62
C GLY A 476 40.81 48.97 -15.87
N ARG A 477 39.70 49.70 -16.13
CA ARG A 477 38.87 49.72 -17.39
C ARG A 477 38.05 48.44 -17.68
N GLY A 478 36.92 48.60 -18.41
CA GLY A 478 36.04 47.47 -18.80
C GLY A 478 34.64 47.76 -19.39
N LYS A 479 34.16 49.02 -19.37
CA LYS A 479 32.95 49.59 -20.04
C LYS A 479 31.91 48.65 -20.72
N GLY A 480 30.66 48.74 -20.21
CA GLY A 480 29.41 48.66 -21.00
C GLY A 480 28.64 47.34 -20.94
N LYS A 481 27.31 47.28 -21.15
CA LYS A 481 26.30 48.34 -21.42
C LYS A 481 24.91 47.74 -21.07
N LYS A 482 24.29 48.11 -19.93
CA LYS A 482 23.25 49.17 -19.74
C LYS A 482 21.84 48.78 -20.27
N VAL A 483 20.77 49.20 -19.56
CA VAL A 483 19.32 49.24 -19.97
C VAL A 483 18.55 47.90 -19.78
N LYS A 484 17.36 47.82 -19.14
CA LYS A 484 16.55 48.83 -18.41
C LYS A 484 15.51 48.21 -17.42
N LYS A 485 15.11 49.03 -16.44
CA LYS A 485 13.78 49.24 -15.80
C LYS A 485 12.94 48.04 -15.28
N GLU A 486 12.72 48.09 -13.97
CA GLU A 486 11.44 47.81 -13.30
C GLU A 486 10.52 49.07 -13.35
N GLU A 487 9.55 49.17 -12.42
CA GLU A 487 8.42 50.12 -12.29
C GLU A 487 7.25 49.81 -13.25
N ASP A 488 5.98 49.69 -12.81
CA ASP A 488 5.41 49.79 -11.45
C ASP A 488 4.13 48.92 -11.29
N ASP A 489 3.70 48.77 -10.03
CA ASP A 489 2.40 48.48 -9.41
C ASP A 489 1.12 48.28 -10.27
N GLU A 490 0.25 47.39 -9.80
CA GLU A 490 -1.05 47.84 -9.24
C GLU A 490 -1.63 46.84 -8.21
N GLU A 491 -2.50 47.33 -7.32
CA GLU A 491 -2.93 46.66 -6.08
C GLU A 491 -4.43 46.29 -6.11
N SER A 492 -4.80 45.12 -5.57
CA SER A 492 -6.21 44.81 -5.30
C SER A 492 -6.37 43.76 -4.21
N GLY A 493 -7.09 44.11 -3.14
CA GLY A 493 -7.47 43.21 -2.05
C GLY A 493 -8.81 43.61 -1.44
N CYS A 494 -9.60 42.61 -1.03
CA CYS A 494 -10.80 42.68 -0.21
C CYS A 494 -11.09 41.22 0.18
N GLU A 495 -10.65 40.75 1.35
CA GLU A 495 -11.26 40.95 2.69
C GLU A 495 -12.50 40.09 2.95
N SER A 496 -12.60 39.63 4.18
CA SER A 496 -13.63 38.73 4.69
C SER A 496 -14.47 39.44 5.74
N HIS A 497 -15.79 39.25 5.72
CA HIS A 497 -16.60 39.41 6.92
C HIS A 497 -17.69 38.35 7.04
N THR A 498 -18.12 38.17 8.28
CA THR A 498 -19.09 37.18 8.77
C THR A 498 -20.47 37.79 8.97
N ASP A 499 -21.50 36.99 8.75
CA ASP A 499 -22.69 36.87 9.61
C ASP A 499 -23.06 35.37 9.68
#